data_AF-A0A673LYF1-F1
#
_entry.id   AF-A0A673LYF1-F1
#
_cell.length_a   1.000
_cell.length_b   1.000
_cell.length_c   1.000
_cell.angle_alpha   90.00
_cell.angle_beta   90.00
_cell.angle_gamma   90.00
#
_symmetry.space_group_name_H-M   'P 1'
#
loop_
_entity.id
_entity.type
_entity.pdbx_description
1 polymer ?
#
loop_
_entity_poly.entity_id
_entity_poly.type
_entity_poly.pdbx_seq_one_letter_code
_entity_poly.pdbx_strand_id
1 'polypeptide(L)'
;MPLMMSEEAFENDESDYQTLPRARVSQRTGLGWFLCGGWKVLCTSCCECLVHTCRRKKELKARTVWLGHPEKCEEKYPKNAIKNQKYNIVTFVPGVLYQQFKFFLNLYFLVVACSQFVPSLKIGYLYTYWAPLGFVLAVTMVREAVDEVRRCRRDKEMNSQLYSKLTVRGKVQVKSSDIQVGDLIIVEKNQRIPADMIFLRTSEKNGSCFIRTDQLDGETDWKLRITVACTQRLPALGDLFSVSAYVYAQKPQLDIHSFEGNFTREDCDPPIHESLSIENTLWASTVVASGTVIGVVIYTGKEMRSVLNTSQSKNKVGLLDLELNRLTKALFLAQVVLSVVMVALQGFLGPWFRNLFRFVVLFSYIIPISLRVNLDMGKSAYGWMIMKDENIPGTVVRTSTIPEELGRLIYLLTDKTGTFILCYSLPCFIFSLFLCVETTLPIQKLYNNY
;
A
#
# COMPACT_ATOMS: atom_id res chain seq x y z
N MET A 1 -12.45 44.49 18.96
CA MET A 1 -13.49 44.33 17.92
C MET A 1 -13.04 43.20 17.00
N PRO A 2 -13.74 42.06 17.00
CA PRO A 2 -13.49 40.98 16.07
C PRO A 2 -14.14 41.31 14.73
N LEU A 3 -13.38 41.18 13.64
CA LEU A 3 -13.91 41.30 12.28
C LEU A 3 -14.66 40.02 11.93
N MET A 4 -15.99 40.14 11.92
CA MET A 4 -16.90 39.19 11.30
C MET A 4 -16.59 39.12 9.79
N MET A 5 -16.20 37.94 9.31
CA MET A 5 -16.29 37.61 7.89
C MET A 5 -17.70 37.09 7.64
N SER A 6 -18.35 37.72 6.67
CA SER A 6 -19.71 37.49 6.18
C SER A 6 -19.97 36.03 5.82
N GLU A 7 -21.01 35.47 6.42
CA GLU A 7 -21.73 34.30 5.94
C GLU A 7 -22.53 34.71 4.70
N GLU A 8 -22.06 34.38 3.50
CA GLU A 8 -22.90 34.21 2.32
C GLU A 8 -22.08 33.57 1.18
N ALA A 9 -22.68 32.56 0.55
CA ALA A 9 -22.21 31.80 -0.62
C ALA A 9 -21.19 30.67 -0.38
N PHE A 10 -21.62 29.64 0.36
CA PHE A 10 -21.27 28.24 0.04
C PHE A 10 -22.56 27.41 0.04
N GLU A 11 -23.42 27.64 -0.96
CA GLU A 11 -24.40 26.63 -1.33
C GLU A 11 -23.61 25.47 -1.96
N ASN A 12 -23.57 24.35 -1.24
CA ASN A 12 -23.08 23.09 -1.73
C ASN A 12 -23.96 22.64 -2.89
N ASP A 13 -23.50 22.80 -4.13
CA ASP A 13 -24.03 22.06 -5.26
C ASP A 13 -23.56 20.60 -5.15
N GLU A 14 -24.33 19.81 -4.40
CA GLU A 14 -24.25 18.35 -4.30
C GLU A 14 -24.57 17.65 -5.65
N SER A 15 -24.90 18.41 -6.71
CA SER A 15 -25.30 17.91 -8.03
C SER A 15 -24.15 17.58 -8.97
N ASP A 16 -22.92 18.06 -8.74
CA ASP A 16 -21.79 17.85 -9.68
C ASP A 16 -21.03 16.53 -9.47
N TYR A 17 -21.31 15.80 -8.40
CA TYR A 17 -20.76 14.45 -8.20
C TYR A 17 -21.63 13.33 -8.77
N GLN A 18 -22.83 13.63 -9.28
CA GLN A 18 -23.79 12.63 -9.79
C GLN A 18 -23.90 12.54 -11.32
N THR A 19 -23.13 13.32 -12.08
CA THR A 19 -23.14 13.29 -13.56
C THR A 19 -21.87 12.71 -14.17
N LEU A 20 -21.34 11.63 -13.60
CA LEU A 20 -20.59 10.67 -14.42
C LEU A 20 -21.62 9.72 -15.06
N PRO A 21 -21.78 9.69 -16.39
CA PRO A 21 -22.64 8.70 -16.99
C PRO A 21 -22.09 7.32 -16.62
N ARG A 22 -22.87 6.58 -15.80
CA ARG A 22 -22.77 5.13 -15.73
C ARG A 22 -22.95 4.65 -17.16
N ALA A 23 -21.84 4.36 -17.84
CA ALA A 23 -21.83 3.73 -19.14
C ALA A 23 -22.51 2.37 -18.99
N ARG A 24 -23.82 2.36 -19.25
CA ARG A 24 -24.61 1.14 -19.42
C ARG A 24 -24.01 0.46 -20.64
N VAL A 25 -23.22 -0.58 -20.44
CA VAL A 25 -22.65 -1.40 -21.51
C VAL A 25 -23.82 -2.04 -22.24
N SER A 26 -24.26 -1.40 -23.32
CA SER A 26 -25.14 -2.02 -24.30
C SER A 26 -24.34 -3.15 -24.96
N GLN A 27 -24.80 -4.39 -24.78
CA GLN A 27 -24.29 -5.55 -25.50
C GLN A 27 -24.51 -5.36 -27.00
N ARG A 28 -23.51 -4.80 -27.68
CA ARG A 28 -23.38 -4.92 -29.13
C ARG A 28 -22.46 -6.09 -29.43
N THR A 29 -23.06 -7.21 -29.81
CA THR A 29 -22.39 -8.37 -30.39
C THR A 29 -21.79 -7.98 -31.74
N GLY A 30 -20.47 -7.87 -31.79
CA GLY A 30 -19.73 -7.58 -33.01
C GLY A 30 -18.22 -7.61 -32.81
N LEU A 31 -17.48 -7.85 -33.90
CA LEU A 31 -16.02 -8.09 -33.98
C LEU A 31 -15.15 -7.04 -33.24
N GLY A 32 -15.67 -5.82 -33.03
CA GLY A 32 -15.01 -4.75 -32.27
C GLY A 32 -14.90 -5.00 -30.75
N TRP A 33 -15.76 -5.83 -30.16
CA TRP A 33 -15.71 -6.20 -28.74
C TRP A 33 -14.45 -7.02 -28.40
N PHE A 34 -13.99 -7.84 -29.35
CA PHE A 34 -12.75 -8.61 -29.24
C PHE A 34 -11.50 -7.73 -29.28
N LEU A 35 -11.50 -6.70 -30.13
CA LEU A 35 -10.34 -5.81 -30.34
C LEU A 35 -10.16 -4.76 -29.23
N CYS A 36 -11.24 -4.34 -28.55
CA CYS A 36 -11.17 -3.21 -27.60
C CYS A 36 -11.22 -3.58 -26.10
N GLY A 37 -11.53 -4.83 -25.73
CA GLY A 37 -11.63 -5.17 -24.30
C GLY A 37 -12.00 -6.61 -23.92
N GLY A 38 -12.43 -7.45 -24.86
CA GLY A 38 -12.90 -8.81 -24.57
C GLY A 38 -11.87 -9.71 -23.88
N TRP A 39 -10.58 -9.55 -24.19
CA TRP A 39 -9.52 -10.33 -23.54
C TRP A 39 -9.33 -9.99 -22.07
N LYS A 40 -9.59 -8.73 -21.67
CA LYS A 40 -9.54 -8.35 -20.25
C LYS A 40 -10.62 -9.10 -19.48
N VAL A 41 -11.84 -9.16 -19.99
CA VAL A 41 -13.00 -9.77 -19.31
C VAL A 41 -12.84 -11.29 -19.17
N LEU A 42 -12.39 -11.99 -20.21
CA LEU A 42 -12.18 -13.44 -20.17
C LEU A 42 -11.05 -13.87 -19.24
N CYS A 43 -9.94 -13.13 -19.22
CA CYS A 43 -8.79 -13.42 -18.36
C CYS A 43 -9.04 -12.98 -16.91
N THR A 44 -9.73 -11.84 -16.68
CA THR A 44 -10.11 -11.43 -15.32
C THR A 44 -11.19 -12.32 -14.73
N SER A 45 -12.18 -12.79 -15.50
CA SER A 45 -13.25 -13.63 -14.93
C SER A 45 -12.75 -14.98 -14.44
N CYS A 46 -11.79 -15.61 -15.14
CA CYS A 46 -11.26 -16.92 -14.76
C CYS A 46 -10.27 -16.80 -13.59
N CYS A 47 -9.43 -15.76 -13.58
CA CYS A 47 -8.51 -15.49 -12.46
C CYS A 47 -9.21 -14.90 -11.23
N GLU A 48 -10.25 -14.07 -11.39
CA GLU A 48 -11.03 -13.57 -10.26
C GLU A 48 -11.81 -14.70 -9.59
N CYS A 49 -12.39 -15.65 -10.35
CA CYS A 49 -13.06 -16.81 -9.77
C CYS A 49 -12.10 -17.69 -8.93
N LEU A 50 -10.86 -17.89 -9.39
CA LEU A 50 -9.82 -18.61 -8.64
C LEU A 50 -9.33 -17.83 -7.41
N VAL A 51 -9.25 -16.51 -7.48
CA VAL A 51 -8.85 -15.65 -6.36
C VAL A 51 -9.97 -15.50 -5.33
N HIS A 52 -11.22 -15.43 -5.76
CA HIS A 52 -12.39 -15.29 -4.88
C HIS A 52 -12.69 -16.58 -4.12
N THR A 53 -12.41 -17.74 -4.72
CA THR A 53 -12.57 -19.05 -4.06
C THR A 53 -11.45 -19.30 -3.02
N CYS A 54 -10.23 -18.79 -3.25
CA CYS A 54 -9.09 -19.01 -2.36
C CYS A 54 -8.89 -17.95 -1.26
N ARG A 55 -9.61 -16.81 -1.27
CA ARG A 55 -9.53 -15.77 -0.24
C ARG A 55 -10.88 -15.47 0.38
N ARG A 56 -11.41 -16.37 1.21
CA ARG A 56 -12.42 -15.98 2.22
C ARG A 56 -11.81 -14.88 3.09
N LYS A 57 -12.43 -13.69 3.10
CA LYS A 57 -12.09 -12.65 4.07
C LYS A 57 -12.38 -13.20 5.47
N LYS A 58 -11.37 -13.19 6.36
CA LYS A 58 -11.54 -13.63 7.75
C LYS A 58 -12.51 -12.65 8.43
N GLU A 59 -13.59 -13.15 9.00
CA GLU A 59 -14.50 -12.34 9.80
C GLU A 59 -13.82 -11.95 11.13
N LEU A 60 -13.91 -10.67 11.47
CA LEU A 60 -13.35 -10.11 12.69
C LEU A 60 -14.33 -10.33 13.84
N LYS A 61 -13.90 -11.06 14.87
CA LYS A 61 -14.68 -11.37 16.06
C LYS A 61 -14.24 -10.55 17.27
N ALA A 62 -15.17 -10.34 18.20
CA ALA A 62 -14.85 -9.87 19.55
C ALA A 62 -14.07 -10.97 20.28
N ARG A 63 -13.26 -10.58 21.28
CA ARG A 63 -12.36 -11.52 21.95
C ARG A 63 -12.21 -11.22 23.43
N THR A 64 -11.96 -12.29 24.18
CA THR A 64 -11.61 -12.23 25.59
C THR A 64 -10.14 -12.58 25.76
N VAL A 65 -9.36 -11.70 26.38
CA VAL A 65 -7.93 -11.87 26.62
C VAL A 65 -7.70 -12.01 28.12
N TRP A 66 -7.18 -13.17 28.54
CA TRP A 66 -6.87 -13.44 29.94
C TRP A 66 -5.48 -12.91 30.31
N LEU A 67 -5.38 -12.32 31.51
CA LEU A 67 -4.12 -11.89 32.11
C LEU A 67 -3.44 -13.08 32.79
N GLY A 68 -2.12 -13.21 32.63
CA GLY A 68 -1.32 -14.24 33.30
C GLY A 68 -1.53 -15.69 32.84
N HIS A 69 -2.61 -15.99 32.13
CA HIS A 69 -2.98 -17.34 31.68
C HIS A 69 -3.04 -17.46 30.15
N PRO A 70 -1.88 -17.62 29.46
CA PRO A 70 -1.86 -17.79 28.01
C PRO A 70 -2.52 -19.08 27.53
N GLU A 71 -2.70 -20.07 28.41
CA GLU A 71 -3.31 -21.38 28.11
C GLU A 71 -4.82 -21.31 27.87
N LYS A 72 -5.51 -20.27 28.37
CA LYS A 72 -6.94 -20.05 28.18
C LYS A 72 -7.28 -19.36 26.84
N CYS A 73 -6.30 -19.09 25.99
CA CYS A 73 -6.52 -18.49 24.67
C CYS A 73 -7.01 -19.55 23.67
N GLU A 74 -8.33 -19.64 23.49
CA GLU A 74 -8.95 -20.60 22.57
C GLU A 74 -8.73 -20.26 21.08
N GLU A 75 -8.58 -18.97 20.74
CA GLU A 75 -8.46 -18.51 19.34
C GLU A 75 -7.02 -18.20 18.90
N LYS A 76 -6.66 -18.65 17.69
CA LYS A 76 -5.39 -18.29 17.03
C LYS A 76 -5.46 -16.90 16.40
N TYR A 77 -4.75 -15.96 17.01
CA TYR A 77 -4.60 -14.59 16.52
C TYR A 77 -3.49 -14.46 15.46
N PRO A 78 -3.58 -13.46 14.56
CA PRO A 78 -2.51 -13.20 13.60
C PRO A 78 -1.21 -12.79 14.31
N LYS A 79 -0.08 -13.21 13.75
CA LYS A 79 1.25 -12.79 14.23
C LYS A 79 1.46 -11.28 14.10
N ASN A 80 2.25 -10.70 14.99
CA ASN A 80 2.56 -9.28 15.02
C ASN A 80 3.60 -8.83 13.96
N ALA A 81 3.46 -9.32 12.73
CA ALA A 81 4.38 -9.02 11.64
C ALA A 81 3.71 -8.13 10.59
N ILE A 82 4.28 -6.95 10.36
CA ILE A 82 3.86 -6.06 9.29
C ILE A 82 4.51 -6.55 7.99
N LYS A 83 3.70 -6.80 6.96
CA LYS A 83 4.14 -7.26 5.64
C LYS A 83 3.54 -6.36 4.57
N ASN A 84 4.36 -5.49 3.99
CA ASN A 84 3.98 -4.59 2.90
C ASN A 84 4.35 -5.14 1.51
N GLN A 85 4.96 -6.33 1.47
CA GLN A 85 5.28 -7.06 0.26
C GLN A 85 4.04 -7.30 -0.61
N LYS A 86 4.20 -7.05 -1.92
CA LYS A 86 3.19 -7.29 -2.95
C LYS A 86 3.14 -8.75 -3.36
N TYR A 87 4.30 -9.40 -3.39
CA TYR A 87 4.45 -10.76 -3.88
C TYR A 87 5.18 -11.63 -2.85
N ASN A 88 4.72 -12.87 -2.72
CA ASN A 88 5.53 -13.95 -2.16
C ASN A 88 6.50 -14.49 -3.23
N ILE A 89 7.59 -15.15 -2.83
CA ILE A 89 8.64 -15.70 -3.71
C ILE A 89 8.04 -16.55 -4.85
N VAL A 90 7.06 -17.39 -4.54
CA VAL A 90 6.39 -18.26 -5.54
C VAL A 90 5.42 -17.47 -6.42
N THR A 91 4.70 -16.51 -5.87
CA THR A 91 3.73 -15.68 -6.61
C THR A 91 4.38 -14.54 -7.40
N PHE A 92 5.68 -14.31 -7.19
CA PHE A 92 6.42 -13.21 -7.80
C PHE A 92 6.46 -13.35 -9.32
N VAL A 93 6.95 -14.49 -9.83
CA VAL A 93 7.08 -14.68 -11.28
C VAL A 93 5.72 -14.64 -12.00
N PRO A 94 4.70 -15.42 -11.59
CA PRO A 94 3.39 -15.37 -12.26
C PRO A 94 2.70 -14.00 -12.11
N GLY A 95 2.82 -13.37 -10.94
CA GLY A 95 2.22 -12.07 -10.67
C GLY A 95 2.83 -10.95 -11.51
N VAL A 96 4.15 -10.91 -11.63
CA VAL A 96 4.87 -9.92 -12.45
C VAL A 96 4.60 -10.15 -13.94
N LEU A 97 4.65 -11.39 -14.42
CA LEU A 97 4.33 -11.72 -15.81
C LEU A 97 2.90 -11.31 -16.17
N TYR A 98 1.91 -11.63 -15.32
CA TYR A 98 0.52 -11.22 -15.54
C TYR A 98 0.39 -9.70 -15.68
N GLN A 99 1.10 -8.94 -14.86
CA GLN A 99 1.06 -7.48 -14.93
C GLN A 99 1.78 -6.92 -16.15
N GLN A 100 2.88 -7.53 -16.58
CA GLN A 100 3.52 -7.13 -17.83
C GLN A 100 2.60 -7.41 -19.02
N PHE A 101 1.98 -8.59 -19.10
CA PHE A 101 1.08 -8.95 -20.21
C PHE A 101 -0.30 -8.29 -20.15
N LYS A 102 -0.67 -7.65 -19.03
CA LYS A 102 -1.85 -6.79 -18.95
C LYS A 102 -1.77 -5.61 -19.93
N PHE A 103 -0.56 -5.18 -20.28
CA PHE A 103 -0.33 -4.13 -21.29
C PHE A 103 -0.38 -4.72 -22.70
N PHE A 104 -1.08 -4.03 -23.60
CA PHE A 104 -1.28 -4.50 -24.98
C PHE A 104 0.03 -4.66 -25.73
N LEU A 105 1.00 -3.76 -25.50
CA LEU A 105 2.33 -3.82 -26.12
C LEU A 105 3.05 -5.15 -25.86
N ASN A 106 3.08 -5.60 -24.60
CA ASN A 106 3.77 -6.84 -24.22
C ASN A 106 3.01 -8.07 -24.73
N LEU A 107 1.67 -8.05 -24.69
CA LEU A 107 0.84 -9.11 -25.26
C LEU A 107 1.04 -9.22 -26.78
N TYR A 108 1.15 -8.09 -27.48
CA TYR A 108 1.41 -8.03 -28.91
C TYR A 108 2.72 -8.74 -29.28
N PHE A 109 3.83 -8.42 -28.59
CA PHE A 109 5.11 -9.10 -28.85
C PHE A 109 5.07 -10.60 -28.53
N LEU A 110 4.31 -11.00 -27.50
CA LEU A 110 4.09 -12.42 -27.20
C LEU A 110 3.36 -13.12 -28.36
N VAL A 111 2.29 -12.52 -28.89
CA VAL A 111 1.55 -13.09 -30.03
C VAL A 111 2.43 -13.18 -31.28
N VAL A 112 3.23 -12.15 -31.57
CA VAL A 112 4.17 -12.17 -32.69
C VAL A 112 5.22 -13.27 -32.51
N ALA A 113 5.79 -13.43 -31.31
CA ALA A 113 6.76 -14.48 -31.01
C ALA A 113 6.15 -15.89 -31.10
N CYS A 114 4.93 -16.08 -30.59
CA CYS A 114 4.19 -17.35 -30.69
C CYS A 114 3.81 -17.69 -32.13
N SER A 115 3.49 -16.69 -32.97
CA SER A 115 3.14 -16.92 -34.38
C SER A 115 4.29 -17.57 -35.18
N GLN A 116 5.54 -17.38 -34.74
CA GLN A 116 6.71 -17.97 -35.41
C GLN A 116 6.83 -19.48 -35.23
N PHE A 117 6.13 -20.06 -34.25
CA PHE A 117 6.06 -21.53 -34.11
C PHE A 117 5.29 -22.19 -35.25
N VAL A 118 4.38 -21.45 -35.91
CA VAL A 118 3.63 -21.96 -37.05
C VAL A 118 4.53 -21.89 -38.30
N PRO A 119 4.95 -23.04 -38.87
CA PRO A 119 5.88 -23.03 -40.01
C PRO A 119 5.35 -22.27 -41.22
N SER A 120 4.02 -22.21 -41.39
CA SER A 120 3.37 -21.47 -42.47
C SER A 120 3.42 -19.94 -42.34
N LEU A 121 3.69 -19.41 -41.14
CA LEU A 121 3.76 -17.97 -40.85
C LEU A 121 5.20 -17.50 -40.53
N LYS A 122 6.16 -18.43 -40.51
CA LYS A 122 7.54 -18.19 -40.14
C LYS A 122 8.25 -17.35 -41.21
N ILE A 123 8.77 -16.19 -40.80
CA ILE A 123 9.52 -15.28 -41.68
C ILE A 123 11.03 -15.38 -41.39
N GLY A 124 11.41 -15.64 -40.14
CA GLY A 124 12.81 -15.70 -39.71
C GLY A 124 13.07 -16.80 -38.68
N TYR A 125 14.22 -16.73 -38.02
CA TYR A 125 14.59 -17.66 -36.96
C TYR A 125 13.81 -17.37 -35.66
N LEU A 126 13.45 -18.42 -34.91
CA LEU A 126 12.67 -18.27 -33.66
C LEU A 126 13.40 -17.39 -32.63
N TYR A 127 14.72 -17.51 -32.55
CA TYR A 127 15.56 -16.77 -31.61
C TYR A 127 15.46 -15.24 -31.80
N THR A 128 15.28 -14.74 -33.04
CA THR A 128 15.25 -13.29 -33.28
C THR A 128 14.01 -12.60 -32.70
N TYR A 129 12.96 -13.36 -32.36
CA TYR A 129 11.74 -12.85 -31.74
C TYR A 129 11.68 -13.15 -30.24
N TRP A 130 12.08 -14.37 -29.85
CA TRP A 130 12.06 -14.80 -28.46
C TRP A 130 13.18 -14.18 -27.61
N ALA A 131 14.36 -13.94 -28.18
CA ALA A 131 15.48 -13.39 -27.42
C ALA A 131 15.24 -11.93 -26.98
N PRO A 132 14.78 -11.01 -27.87
CA PRO A 132 14.46 -9.64 -27.43
C PRO A 132 13.32 -9.61 -26.41
N LEU A 133 12.26 -10.40 -26.61
CA LEU A 133 11.15 -10.49 -25.66
C LEU A 133 11.61 -11.02 -24.29
N GLY A 134 12.40 -12.10 -24.29
CA GLY A 134 12.97 -12.67 -23.07
C GLY A 134 13.86 -11.68 -22.33
N PHE A 135 14.68 -10.91 -23.05
CA PHE A 135 15.51 -9.86 -22.47
C PHE A 135 14.67 -8.75 -21.82
N VAL A 136 13.64 -8.25 -22.50
CA VAL A 136 12.74 -7.23 -21.94
C VAL A 136 12.08 -7.73 -20.66
N LEU A 137 11.53 -8.94 -20.69
CA LEU A 137 10.88 -9.54 -19.52
C LEU A 137 11.87 -9.76 -18.38
N ALA A 138 13.08 -10.26 -18.66
CA ALA A 138 14.12 -10.45 -17.66
C ALA A 138 14.51 -9.13 -16.97
N VAL A 139 14.74 -8.07 -17.74
CA VAL A 139 15.04 -6.73 -17.22
C VAL A 139 13.92 -6.24 -16.30
N THR A 140 12.66 -6.35 -16.73
CA THR A 140 11.52 -5.92 -15.90
C THR A 140 11.37 -6.74 -14.62
N MET A 141 11.63 -8.06 -14.68
CA MET A 141 11.60 -8.94 -13.51
C MET A 141 12.72 -8.59 -12.53
N VAL A 142 13.95 -8.35 -13.00
CA VAL A 142 15.06 -7.94 -12.12
C VAL A 142 14.76 -6.62 -11.44
N ARG A 143 14.23 -5.62 -12.17
CA ARG A 143 13.84 -4.33 -11.58
C ARG A 143 12.80 -4.50 -10.48
N GLU A 144 11.69 -5.20 -10.75
CA GLU A 144 10.64 -5.42 -9.75
C GLU A 144 11.16 -6.22 -8.55
N ALA A 145 12.07 -7.18 -8.77
CA ALA A 145 12.71 -7.93 -7.70
C ALA A 145 13.54 -7.04 -6.78
N VAL A 146 14.33 -6.10 -7.34
CA VAL A 146 15.11 -5.13 -6.56
C VAL A 146 14.20 -4.26 -5.69
N ASP A 147 13.10 -3.75 -6.27
CA ASP A 147 12.11 -2.95 -5.52
C ASP A 147 11.47 -3.75 -4.37
N GLU A 148 11.17 -5.03 -4.61
CA GLU A 148 10.57 -5.91 -3.60
C GLU A 148 11.55 -6.28 -2.47
N VAL A 149 12.83 -6.54 -2.79
CA VAL A 149 13.88 -6.79 -1.80
C VAL A 149 14.09 -5.56 -0.90
N ARG A 150 14.07 -4.35 -1.48
CA ARG A 150 14.14 -3.10 -0.70
C ARG A 150 12.95 -2.93 0.25
N ARG A 151 11.73 -3.33 -0.15
CA ARG A 151 10.56 -3.37 0.75
C ARG A 151 10.75 -4.40 1.87
N CYS A 152 11.17 -5.61 1.52
CA CYS A 152 11.43 -6.69 2.48
C CYS A 152 12.45 -6.28 3.56
N ARG A 153 13.53 -5.59 3.18
CA ARG A 153 14.55 -5.13 4.13
C ARG A 153 13.97 -4.16 5.16
N ARG A 154 13.17 -3.17 4.73
CA ARG A 154 12.51 -2.23 5.64
C ARG A 154 11.49 -2.90 6.54
N ASP A 155 10.69 -3.81 6.00
CA ASP A 155 9.75 -4.60 6.80
C ASP A 155 10.50 -5.44 7.85
N LYS A 156 11.65 -6.02 7.50
CA LYS A 156 12.49 -6.78 8.43
C LYS A 156 13.07 -5.90 9.54
N GLU A 157 13.55 -4.71 9.21
CA GLU A 157 14.06 -3.74 10.18
C GLU A 157 12.98 -3.38 11.22
N MET A 158 11.76 -3.05 10.76
CA MET A 158 10.62 -2.74 11.65
C MET A 158 10.20 -3.94 12.51
N ASN A 159 10.09 -5.13 11.91
CA ASN A 159 9.70 -6.35 12.63
C ASN A 159 10.77 -6.84 13.62
N SER A 160 12.03 -6.42 13.44
CA SER A 160 13.16 -6.79 14.30
C SER A 160 13.38 -5.88 15.51
N GLN A 161 12.59 -4.81 15.64
CA GLN A 161 12.66 -3.91 16.80
C GLN A 161 12.43 -4.68 18.10
N LEU A 162 13.21 -4.37 19.13
CA LEU A 162 13.18 -5.05 20.41
C LEU A 162 12.23 -4.34 21.38
N TYR A 163 11.43 -5.15 22.07
CA TYR A 163 10.46 -4.73 23.08
C TYR A 163 10.62 -5.58 24.33
N SER A 164 10.33 -4.98 25.47
CA SER A 164 10.43 -5.66 26.76
C SER A 164 9.11 -6.32 27.12
N LYS A 165 9.07 -7.65 27.07
CA LYS A 165 7.95 -8.47 27.54
C LYS A 165 8.13 -8.78 29.02
N LEU A 166 7.07 -8.59 29.79
CA LEU A 166 7.00 -9.01 31.17
C LEU A 166 6.58 -10.49 31.22
N THR A 167 7.34 -11.29 31.95
CA THR A 167 7.08 -12.72 32.20
C THR A 167 7.09 -12.97 33.71
N VAL A 168 6.48 -14.06 34.18
CA VAL A 168 6.49 -14.48 35.60
C VAL A 168 7.92 -14.53 36.19
N ARG A 169 8.92 -14.86 35.36
CA ARG A 169 10.34 -14.95 35.73
C ARG A 169 11.13 -13.64 35.60
N GLY A 170 10.50 -12.56 35.12
CA GLY A 170 11.14 -11.24 34.95
C GLY A 170 10.93 -10.61 33.56
N LYS A 171 11.72 -9.57 33.27
CA LYS A 171 11.72 -8.80 32.01
C LYS A 171 12.55 -9.53 30.95
N VAL A 172 11.94 -9.86 29.80
CA VAL A 172 12.59 -10.54 28.66
C VAL A 172 12.49 -9.66 27.42
N GLN A 173 13.56 -9.54 26.64
CA GLN A 173 13.54 -8.82 25.37
C GLN A 173 13.01 -9.72 24.26
N VAL A 174 12.02 -9.23 23.51
CA VAL A 174 11.32 -9.95 22.44
C VAL A 174 11.26 -9.06 21.20
N LYS A 175 11.31 -9.66 20.01
CA LYS A 175 11.16 -8.92 18.75
C LYS A 175 9.71 -8.51 18.55
N SER A 176 9.49 -7.40 17.86
CA SER A 176 8.15 -6.93 17.50
C SER A 176 7.31 -8.01 16.83
N SER A 177 7.89 -8.80 15.93
CA SER A 177 7.21 -9.91 15.23
C SER A 177 6.68 -11.02 16.13
N ASP A 178 7.31 -11.21 17.28
CA ASP A 178 7.10 -12.37 18.15
C ASP A 178 6.11 -12.07 19.28
N ILE A 179 5.65 -10.81 19.38
CA ILE A 179 4.61 -10.36 20.31
C ILE A 179 3.28 -11.04 19.95
N GLN A 180 2.58 -11.55 20.97
CA GLN A 180 1.30 -12.21 20.82
C GLN A 180 0.22 -11.53 21.67
N VAL A 181 -1.04 -11.80 21.34
CA VAL A 181 -2.19 -11.33 22.12
C VAL A 181 -2.14 -11.95 23.52
N GLY A 182 -2.38 -11.14 24.55
CA GLY A 182 -2.25 -11.51 25.95
C GLY A 182 -0.86 -11.26 26.55
N ASP A 183 0.14 -10.93 25.72
CA ASP A 183 1.45 -10.57 26.24
C ASP A 183 1.41 -9.22 26.96
N LEU A 184 2.11 -9.16 28.10
CA LEU A 184 2.34 -7.94 28.85
C LEU A 184 3.61 -7.28 28.34
N ILE A 185 3.48 -6.09 27.77
CA ILE A 185 4.60 -5.34 27.19
C ILE A 185 4.87 -4.10 28.02
N ILE A 186 6.15 -3.88 28.33
CA ILE A 186 6.67 -2.67 28.95
C ILE A 186 7.23 -1.78 27.83
N VAL A 187 6.70 -0.57 27.75
CA VAL A 187 7.11 0.47 26.80
C VAL A 187 7.74 1.61 27.60
N GLU A 188 8.96 1.99 27.19
CA GLU A 188 9.70 3.07 27.84
C GLU A 188 9.38 4.43 27.20
N LYS A 189 9.79 5.53 27.86
CA LYS A 189 9.60 6.88 27.33
C LYS A 189 10.26 7.03 25.95
N ASN A 190 9.58 7.74 25.04
CA ASN A 190 9.98 7.96 23.65
C ASN A 190 10.04 6.70 22.77
N GLN A 191 9.52 5.56 23.27
CA GLN A 191 9.38 4.35 22.48
C GLN A 191 7.99 4.30 21.82
N ARG A 192 7.93 3.71 20.62
CA ARG A 192 6.67 3.47 19.91
C ARG A 192 5.95 2.26 20.48
N ILE A 193 4.63 2.29 20.46
CA ILE A 193 3.82 1.17 20.92
C ILE A 193 3.78 0.08 19.81
N PRO A 194 4.11 -1.19 20.10
CA PRO A 194 4.30 -2.21 19.07
C PRO A 194 3.02 -2.83 18.51
N ALA A 195 1.92 -2.78 19.27
CA ALA A 195 0.64 -3.39 18.96
C ALA A 195 -0.46 -2.69 19.78
N ASP A 196 -1.73 -2.86 19.41
CA ASP A 196 -2.82 -2.23 20.17
C ASP A 196 -2.95 -2.92 21.53
N MET A 197 -2.84 -2.14 22.61
CA MET A 197 -2.82 -2.64 23.98
C MET A 197 -3.75 -1.84 24.91
N ILE A 198 -4.21 -2.48 25.99
CA ILE A 198 -4.86 -1.79 27.10
C ILE A 198 -3.82 -1.37 28.12
N PHE A 199 -3.99 -0.16 28.62
CA PHE A 199 -3.13 0.44 29.62
C PHE A 199 -3.46 -0.09 31.01
N LEU A 200 -2.57 -0.92 31.57
CA LEU A 200 -2.78 -1.55 32.87
C LEU A 200 -2.06 -0.83 33.99
N ARG A 201 -0.81 -0.43 33.77
CA ARG A 201 -0.01 0.19 34.83
C ARG A 201 1.01 1.17 34.29
N THR A 202 1.31 2.18 35.09
CA THR A 202 2.38 3.15 34.83
C THR A 202 3.27 3.33 36.05
N SER A 203 4.47 3.86 35.82
CA SER A 203 5.36 4.30 36.89
C SER A 203 4.85 5.54 37.63
N GLU A 204 3.92 6.31 37.06
CA GLU A 204 3.35 7.49 37.71
C GLU A 204 2.28 7.10 38.75
N LYS A 205 2.29 7.76 39.92
CA LYS A 205 1.33 7.45 41.00
C LYS A 205 -0.12 7.72 40.61
N ASN A 206 -0.34 8.70 39.73
CA ASN A 206 -1.67 9.14 39.31
C ASN A 206 -2.34 8.18 38.32
N GLY A 207 -1.64 7.16 37.81
CA GLY A 207 -2.21 6.27 36.79
C GLY A 207 -2.37 6.90 35.40
N SER A 208 -1.85 8.11 35.20
CA SER A 208 -1.88 8.85 33.93
C SER A 208 -0.63 8.59 33.09
N CYS A 209 -0.78 8.66 31.77
CA CYS A 209 0.33 8.78 30.85
C CYS A 209 -0.08 9.65 29.66
N PHE A 210 0.86 10.44 29.15
CA PHE A 210 0.68 11.19 27.93
C PHE A 210 1.23 10.40 26.75
N ILE A 211 0.44 10.29 25.69
CA ILE A 211 0.87 9.73 24.41
C ILE A 211 0.81 10.79 23.32
N ARG A 212 1.68 10.66 22.32
CA ARG A 212 1.63 11.44 21.09
C ARG A 212 1.02 10.60 19.98
N THR A 213 0.02 11.15 19.31
CA THR A 213 -0.71 10.49 18.21
C THR A 213 -0.44 11.10 16.84
N ASP A 214 0.62 11.91 16.72
CA ASP A 214 1.03 12.64 15.50
C ASP A 214 1.07 11.78 14.23
N GLN A 215 1.36 10.49 14.34
CA GLN A 215 1.44 9.55 13.22
C GLN A 215 0.11 8.90 12.84
N LEU A 216 -0.92 8.99 13.69
CA LEU A 216 -2.20 8.30 13.52
C LEU A 216 -3.29 9.26 13.02
N ASP A 217 -3.42 10.43 13.66
CA ASP A 217 -4.45 11.44 13.37
C ASP A 217 -3.87 12.78 12.94
N GLY A 218 -2.55 12.95 13.01
CA GLY A 218 -1.93 14.24 12.73
C GLY A 218 -2.24 15.29 13.81
N GLU A 219 -2.51 14.90 15.05
CA GLU A 219 -2.58 15.84 16.17
C GLU A 219 -1.23 15.93 16.90
N THR A 220 -0.77 17.16 17.18
CA THR A 220 0.46 17.41 17.98
C THR A 220 0.23 17.32 19.47
N ASP A 221 -1.03 17.43 19.90
CA ASP A 221 -1.38 17.54 21.30
C ASP A 221 -1.15 16.22 22.02
N TRP A 222 -0.68 16.33 23.26
CA TRP A 222 -0.50 15.18 24.12
C TRP A 222 -1.87 14.68 24.55
N LYS A 223 -2.17 13.42 24.22
CA LYS A 223 -3.41 12.76 24.65
C LYS A 223 -3.16 12.06 25.97
N LEU A 224 -3.97 12.42 26.98
CA LEU A 224 -3.97 11.74 28.26
C LEU A 224 -4.60 10.35 28.10
N ARG A 225 -3.94 9.34 28.66
CA ARG A 225 -4.43 7.97 28.81
C ARG A 225 -4.37 7.59 30.29
N ILE A 226 -5.34 6.79 30.73
CA ILE A 226 -5.54 6.44 32.14
C ILE A 226 -5.48 4.92 32.28
N THR A 227 -4.77 4.44 33.30
CA THR A 227 -4.70 3.01 33.60
C THR A 227 -6.03 2.47 34.12
N VAL A 228 -6.21 1.16 34.00
CA VAL A 228 -7.28 0.46 34.72
C VAL A 228 -7.06 0.63 36.23
N ALA A 229 -8.07 1.11 36.95
CA ALA A 229 -7.92 1.56 38.33
C ALA A 229 -7.64 0.40 39.29
N CYS A 230 -8.20 -0.78 39.00
CA CYS A 230 -7.88 -2.02 39.72
C CYS A 230 -6.40 -2.41 39.66
N THR A 231 -5.76 -2.30 38.49
CA THR A 231 -4.39 -2.78 38.29
C THR A 231 -3.34 -1.78 38.75
N GLN A 232 -3.65 -0.48 38.74
CA GLN A 232 -2.76 0.56 39.29
C GLN A 232 -2.61 0.47 40.80
N ARG A 233 -3.65 0.01 41.53
CA ARG A 233 -3.64 -0.15 42.99
C ARG A 233 -2.75 -1.31 43.48
N LEU A 234 -2.27 -2.17 42.58
CA LEU A 234 -1.43 -3.32 42.95
C LEU A 234 0.01 -2.87 43.31
N PRO A 235 0.54 -3.30 44.46
CA PRO A 235 1.84 -2.83 44.97
C PRO A 235 3.03 -3.38 44.17
N ALA A 236 3.01 -4.64 43.74
CA ALA A 236 4.13 -5.26 43.02
C ALA A 236 3.78 -5.54 41.55
N LEU A 237 4.80 -5.59 40.68
CA LEU A 237 4.59 -5.90 39.26
C LEU A 237 4.25 -7.37 39.03
N GLY A 238 4.74 -8.25 39.91
CA GLY A 238 4.44 -9.67 39.90
C GLY A 238 2.97 -9.97 40.15
N ASP A 239 2.27 -9.10 40.89
CA ASP A 239 0.84 -9.27 41.20
C ASP A 239 -0.04 -9.23 39.95
N LEU A 240 0.44 -8.64 38.85
CA LEU A 240 -0.29 -8.62 37.59
C LEU A 240 -0.43 -10.02 36.96
N PHE A 241 0.41 -10.98 37.35
CA PHE A 241 0.31 -12.39 36.92
C PHE A 241 -0.49 -13.26 37.87
N SER A 242 -0.57 -12.90 39.15
CA SER A 242 -1.34 -13.65 40.14
C SER A 242 -2.83 -13.28 40.11
N VAL A 243 -3.16 -12.10 39.58
CA VAL A 243 -4.53 -11.64 39.45
C VAL A 243 -5.28 -12.39 38.35
N SER A 244 -6.38 -13.06 38.70
CA SER A 244 -7.32 -13.61 37.73
C SER A 244 -8.21 -12.51 37.20
N ALA A 245 -7.80 -11.95 36.05
CA ALA A 245 -8.57 -10.95 35.33
C ALA A 245 -8.56 -11.22 33.83
N TYR A 246 -9.62 -10.80 33.17
CA TYR A 246 -9.72 -10.84 31.73
C TYR A 246 -10.27 -9.53 31.17
N VAL A 247 -9.91 -9.28 29.93
CA VAL A 247 -10.39 -8.17 29.14
C VAL A 247 -11.32 -8.71 28.08
N TYR A 248 -12.57 -8.27 28.09
CA TYR A 248 -13.45 -8.39 26.93
C TYR A 248 -13.26 -7.16 26.02
N ALA A 249 -12.83 -7.39 24.78
CA ALA A 249 -12.66 -6.34 23.79
C ALA A 249 -13.58 -6.59 22.59
N GLN A 250 -14.17 -5.50 22.07
CA GLN A 250 -15.00 -5.54 20.86
C GLN A 250 -14.26 -6.13 19.63
N LYS A 251 -14.95 -6.30 18.51
CA LYS A 251 -14.26 -6.61 17.25
C LYS A 251 -13.34 -5.44 16.83
N PRO A 252 -12.19 -5.69 16.18
CA PRO A 252 -11.38 -4.62 15.60
C PRO A 252 -12.21 -3.76 14.64
N GLN A 253 -12.16 -2.44 14.84
CA GLN A 253 -12.85 -1.44 14.01
C GLN A 253 -11.85 -0.44 13.44
N LEU A 254 -12.26 0.24 12.36
CA LEU A 254 -11.44 1.25 11.65
C LEU A 254 -11.37 2.58 12.39
N ASP A 255 -12.46 2.96 13.07
CA ASP A 255 -12.52 4.18 13.85
C ASP A 255 -11.44 4.15 14.95
N ILE A 256 -10.70 5.24 15.11
CA ILE A 256 -9.61 5.39 16.08
C ILE A 256 -10.07 6.07 17.38
N HIS A 257 -11.26 6.69 17.39
CA HIS A 257 -11.79 7.49 18.49
C HIS A 257 -12.77 6.73 19.40
N SER A 258 -13.32 5.59 18.94
CA SER A 258 -14.21 4.74 19.74
C SER A 258 -13.53 3.45 20.19
N PHE A 259 -13.70 3.06 21.45
CA PHE A 259 -13.35 1.72 21.92
C PHE A 259 -14.28 1.34 23.06
N GLU A 260 -14.90 0.18 22.94
CA GLU A 260 -15.73 -0.42 23.97
C GLU A 260 -15.12 -1.75 24.40
N GLY A 261 -14.91 -1.89 25.70
CA GLY A 261 -14.48 -3.12 26.33
C GLY A 261 -14.90 -3.17 27.79
N ASN A 262 -14.71 -4.32 28.42
CA ASN A 262 -14.92 -4.50 29.84
C ASN A 262 -13.70 -5.21 30.44
N PHE A 263 -13.22 -4.71 31.57
CA PHE A 263 -12.18 -5.33 32.37
C PHE A 263 -12.85 -5.95 33.60
N THR A 264 -12.62 -7.24 33.80
CA THR A 264 -13.25 -7.98 34.90
C THR A 264 -12.18 -8.70 35.70
N ARG A 265 -12.18 -8.45 37.02
CA ARG A 265 -11.30 -9.12 37.98
C ARG A 265 -12.13 -10.05 38.85
N GLU A 266 -11.78 -11.33 38.83
CA GLU A 266 -12.51 -12.41 39.52
C GLU A 266 -11.94 -12.71 40.93
N ASP A 267 -10.74 -12.22 41.28
CA ASP A 267 -10.14 -12.51 42.60
C ASP A 267 -10.83 -11.84 43.80
N CYS A 268 -11.70 -10.87 43.56
CA CYS A 268 -12.40 -10.15 44.61
C CYS A 268 -13.86 -10.60 44.65
N ASP A 269 -14.39 -10.81 45.85
CA ASP A 269 -15.81 -11.01 46.09
C ASP A 269 -16.40 -9.71 46.66
N PRO A 270 -17.28 -8.99 45.93
CA PRO A 270 -17.80 -9.25 44.59
C PRO A 270 -16.80 -8.93 43.46
N PRO A 271 -16.96 -9.56 42.27
CA PRO A 271 -16.10 -9.33 41.12
C PRO A 271 -16.16 -7.87 40.68
N ILE A 272 -14.98 -7.30 40.39
CA ILE A 272 -14.88 -5.91 39.99
C ILE A 272 -14.99 -5.83 38.46
N HIS A 273 -16.00 -5.11 37.99
CA HIS A 273 -16.23 -4.84 36.57
C HIS A 273 -15.94 -3.36 36.28
N GLU A 274 -14.96 -3.07 35.43
CA GLU A 274 -14.60 -1.72 34.99
C GLU A 274 -14.79 -1.61 33.47
N SER A 275 -15.65 -0.68 33.03
CA SER A 275 -15.81 -0.39 31.61
C SER A 275 -14.55 0.27 31.05
N LEU A 276 -14.06 -0.23 29.92
CA LEU A 276 -12.91 0.31 29.23
C LEU A 276 -13.37 1.25 28.11
N SER A 277 -12.85 2.47 28.14
CA SER A 277 -13.04 3.46 27.09
C SER A 277 -11.75 3.62 26.26
N ILE A 278 -11.76 4.56 25.30
CA ILE A 278 -10.58 4.95 24.55
C ILE A 278 -9.45 5.41 25.48
N GLU A 279 -9.74 6.12 26.57
CA GLU A 279 -8.69 6.63 27.48
C GLU A 279 -7.82 5.52 28.08
N ASN A 280 -8.34 4.29 28.16
CA ASN A 280 -7.63 3.12 28.66
C ASN A 280 -6.86 2.35 27.58
N THR A 281 -6.86 2.81 26.33
CA THR A 281 -6.21 2.12 25.20
C THR A 281 -4.96 2.83 24.73
N LEU A 282 -4.10 2.08 24.07
CA LEU A 282 -2.83 2.51 23.53
C LEU A 282 -2.68 1.91 22.13
N TRP A 283 -2.80 2.78 21.12
CA TRP A 283 -2.77 2.36 19.72
C TRP A 283 -1.34 2.14 19.23
N ALA A 284 -1.16 1.15 18.36
CA ALA A 284 0.12 0.87 17.74
C ALA A 284 0.67 2.10 16.99
N SER A 285 1.99 2.25 16.98
CA SER A 285 2.74 3.37 16.37
C SER A 285 2.60 4.73 17.05
N THR A 286 1.81 4.86 18.12
CA THR A 286 1.83 6.05 19.00
C THR A 286 3.08 6.06 19.86
N VAL A 287 3.51 7.24 20.32
CA VAL A 287 4.76 7.41 21.10
C VAL A 287 4.42 7.75 22.55
N VAL A 288 5.02 7.03 23.49
CA VAL A 288 4.88 7.30 24.94
C VAL A 288 5.71 8.53 25.33
N ALA A 289 5.08 9.54 25.94
CA ALA A 289 5.73 10.80 26.27
C ALA A 289 6.30 10.85 27.70
N SER A 290 5.61 10.21 28.66
CA SER A 290 5.97 10.25 30.07
C SER A 290 5.86 8.88 30.72
N GLY A 291 6.79 8.61 31.64
CA GLY A 291 6.82 7.38 32.42
C GLY A 291 7.16 6.13 31.63
N THR A 292 6.95 4.99 32.28
CA THR A 292 6.97 3.67 31.66
C THR A 292 5.55 3.12 31.68
N VAL A 293 5.15 2.51 30.58
CA VAL A 293 3.78 2.05 30.36
C VAL A 293 3.78 0.54 30.25
N ILE A 294 2.87 -0.09 30.97
CA ILE A 294 2.66 -1.54 30.96
C ILE A 294 1.25 -1.78 30.47
N GLY A 295 1.13 -2.59 29.42
CA GLY A 295 -0.16 -2.95 28.86
C GLY A 295 -0.23 -4.37 28.35
N VAL A 296 -1.47 -4.85 28.24
CA VAL A 296 -1.79 -6.16 27.65
C VAL A 296 -2.15 -5.98 26.18
N VAL A 297 -1.51 -6.76 25.32
CA VAL A 297 -1.74 -6.71 23.87
C VAL A 297 -3.09 -7.37 23.53
N ILE A 298 -3.93 -6.67 22.77
CA ILE A 298 -5.25 -7.14 22.34
C ILE A 298 -5.28 -7.48 20.85
N TYR A 299 -4.78 -6.55 20.02
CA TYR A 299 -4.79 -6.70 18.56
C TYR A 299 -3.38 -6.63 18.01
N THR A 300 -3.06 -7.60 17.15
CA THR A 300 -1.72 -7.78 16.57
C THR A 300 -1.78 -7.80 15.05
N GLY A 301 -0.69 -7.38 14.42
CA GLY A 301 -0.48 -7.44 12.97
C GLY A 301 -1.62 -6.80 12.15
N LYS A 302 -2.34 -7.64 11.39
CA LYS A 302 -3.40 -7.19 10.47
C LYS A 302 -4.66 -6.64 11.15
N GLU A 303 -4.82 -6.90 12.44
CA GLU A 303 -6.00 -6.50 13.21
C GLU A 303 -5.78 -5.18 13.96
N MET A 304 -4.57 -4.61 13.92
CA MET A 304 -4.30 -3.29 14.50
C MET A 304 -5.03 -2.19 13.73
N ARG A 305 -5.48 -1.16 14.44
CA ARG A 305 -6.18 -0.01 13.83
C ARG A 305 -5.34 0.74 12.79
N SER A 306 -4.07 0.98 13.08
CA SER A 306 -3.13 1.63 12.15
C SER A 306 -2.96 0.85 10.84
N VAL A 307 -2.95 -0.49 10.93
CA VAL A 307 -2.83 -1.38 9.77
C VAL A 307 -4.16 -1.51 9.03
N LEU A 308 -5.29 -1.51 9.74
CA LEU A 308 -6.63 -1.50 9.13
C LEU A 308 -6.88 -0.22 8.31
N ASN A 309 -6.37 0.92 8.78
CA ASN A 309 -6.41 2.19 8.04
C ASN A 309 -5.37 2.28 6.92
N THR A 310 -4.45 1.31 6.83
CA THR A 310 -3.48 1.24 5.75
C THR A 310 -4.03 0.45 4.57
N SER A 311 -4.05 1.05 3.38
CA SER A 311 -4.41 0.34 2.16
C SER A 311 -3.33 -0.66 1.72
N GLN A 312 -3.74 -1.79 1.15
CA GLN A 312 -2.80 -2.77 0.60
C GLN A 312 -1.96 -2.17 -0.54
N SER A 313 -0.70 -2.58 -0.65
CA SER A 313 0.21 -2.09 -1.68
C SER A 313 -0.28 -2.46 -3.08
N LYS A 314 -0.73 -1.45 -3.85
CA LYS A 314 -1.16 -1.60 -5.24
C LYS A 314 -0.01 -1.29 -6.21
N ASN A 315 -0.14 -1.79 -7.43
CA ASN A 315 0.81 -1.49 -8.50
C ASN A 315 0.39 -0.20 -9.20
N LYS A 316 1.21 0.84 -8.96
CA LYS A 316 1.03 2.15 -9.56
C LYS A 316 1.53 2.10 -11.00
N VAL A 317 0.67 2.53 -11.92
CA VAL A 317 0.93 2.63 -13.36
C VAL A 317 0.93 4.11 -13.72
N GLY A 318 1.91 4.55 -14.49
CA GLY A 318 1.98 5.93 -14.97
C GLY A 318 0.95 6.21 -16.06
N LEU A 319 0.58 7.48 -16.21
CA LEU A 319 -0.25 7.97 -17.32
C LEU A 319 0.48 7.80 -18.65
N LEU A 320 1.81 8.00 -18.67
CA LEU A 320 2.64 7.79 -19.86
C LEU A 320 2.56 6.34 -20.37
N ASP A 321 2.49 5.35 -19.47
CA ASP A 321 2.31 3.95 -19.85
C ASP A 321 0.93 3.70 -20.50
N LEU A 322 -0.10 4.42 -20.05
CA LEU A 322 -1.46 4.35 -20.64
C LEU A 322 -1.52 5.03 -22.00
N GLU A 323 -0.88 6.19 -22.15
CA GLU A 323 -0.76 6.92 -23.42
C GLU A 323 -0.02 6.07 -24.47
N LEU A 324 1.12 5.49 -24.10
CA LEU A 324 1.87 4.60 -24.97
C LEU A 324 1.01 3.41 -25.41
N ASN A 325 0.29 2.79 -24.48
CA ASN A 325 -0.61 1.69 -24.78
C ASN A 325 -1.75 2.09 -25.74
N ARG A 326 -2.21 3.34 -25.71
CA ARG A 326 -3.18 3.87 -26.69
C ARG A 326 -2.53 4.06 -28.07
N LEU A 327 -1.32 4.61 -28.13
CA LEU A 327 -0.57 4.79 -29.38
C LEU A 327 -0.23 3.44 -30.04
N THR A 328 0.21 2.45 -29.27
CA THR A 328 0.48 1.10 -29.78
C THR A 328 -0.76 0.45 -30.38
N LYS A 329 -1.95 0.65 -29.80
CA LYS A 329 -3.20 0.16 -30.38
C LYS A 329 -3.52 0.82 -31.72
N ALA A 330 -3.30 2.13 -31.83
CA ALA A 330 -3.48 2.85 -33.09
C ALA A 330 -2.50 2.37 -34.17
N LEU A 331 -1.22 2.18 -33.82
CA LEU A 331 -0.20 1.63 -34.72
C LEU A 331 -0.53 0.20 -35.16
N PHE A 332 -1.02 -0.64 -34.25
CA PHE A 332 -1.47 -1.99 -34.58
C PHE A 332 -2.65 -1.99 -35.56
N LEU A 333 -3.63 -1.09 -35.38
CA LEU A 333 -4.74 -0.95 -36.33
C LEU A 333 -4.23 -0.51 -37.70
N ALA A 334 -3.33 0.48 -37.75
CA ALA A 334 -2.70 0.93 -39.00
C ALA A 334 -1.93 -0.20 -39.69
N GLN A 335 -1.20 -1.03 -38.94
CA GLN A 335 -0.48 -2.21 -39.44
C GLN A 335 -1.42 -3.25 -40.04
N VAL A 336 -2.58 -3.50 -39.44
CA VAL A 336 -3.60 -4.41 -39.99
C VAL A 336 -4.22 -3.83 -41.26
N VAL A 337 -4.48 -2.52 -41.31
CA VAL A 337 -4.97 -1.86 -42.53
C VAL A 337 -3.94 -2.01 -43.66
N LEU A 338 -2.67 -1.74 -43.38
CA LEU A 338 -1.60 -1.88 -44.37
C LEU A 338 -1.47 -3.32 -44.88
N SER A 339 -1.58 -4.32 -43.99
CA SER A 339 -1.54 -5.72 -44.41
C SER A 339 -2.73 -6.11 -45.30
N VAL A 340 -3.94 -5.61 -45.01
CA VAL A 340 -5.12 -5.81 -45.87
C VAL A 340 -4.90 -5.18 -47.25
N VAL A 341 -4.38 -3.95 -47.32
CA VAL A 341 -4.09 -3.28 -48.58
C VAL A 341 -3.10 -4.10 -49.43
N MET A 342 -2.04 -4.62 -48.81
CA MET A 342 -1.07 -5.47 -49.52
C MET A 342 -1.70 -6.76 -50.07
N VAL A 343 -2.59 -7.41 -49.31
CA VAL A 343 -3.32 -8.60 -49.80
C VAL A 343 -4.28 -8.25 -50.94
N ALA A 344 -4.95 -7.09 -50.86
CA ALA A 344 -5.85 -6.63 -51.90
C ALA A 344 -5.10 -6.34 -53.21
N LEU A 345 -3.92 -5.70 -53.14
CA LEU A 345 -3.06 -5.45 -54.30
C LEU A 345 -2.52 -6.75 -54.93
N GLN A 346 -2.26 -7.78 -54.12
CA GLN A 346 -1.87 -9.11 -54.60
C GLN A 346 -3.05 -9.88 -55.24
N GLY A 347 -4.27 -9.34 -55.16
CA GLY A 347 -5.43 -9.84 -55.87
C GLY A 347 -6.08 -11.08 -55.25
N PHE A 348 -6.21 -11.20 -53.91
CA PHE A 348 -6.93 -12.28 -53.19
C PHE A 348 -6.73 -13.73 -53.67
N LEU A 349 -5.65 -14.02 -54.41
CA LEU A 349 -5.38 -15.33 -55.00
C LEU A 349 -4.81 -16.27 -53.93
N GLY A 350 -5.39 -17.46 -53.81
CA GLY A 350 -4.96 -18.50 -52.87
C GLY A 350 -5.45 -18.30 -51.43
N PRO A 351 -4.74 -18.83 -50.42
CA PRO A 351 -5.13 -18.72 -49.00
C PRO A 351 -4.84 -17.31 -48.46
N TRP A 352 -5.67 -16.35 -48.84
CA TRP A 352 -5.52 -14.92 -48.54
C TRP A 352 -5.31 -14.62 -47.04
N PHE A 353 -5.95 -15.39 -46.14
CA PHE A 353 -5.75 -15.28 -44.69
C PHE A 353 -4.29 -15.56 -44.27
N ARG A 354 -3.63 -16.55 -44.87
CA ARG A 354 -2.22 -16.87 -44.55
C ARG A 354 -1.29 -15.74 -44.99
N ASN A 355 -1.56 -15.17 -46.16
CA ASN A 355 -0.81 -14.02 -46.67
C ASN A 355 -1.03 -12.78 -45.80
N LEU A 356 -2.26 -12.54 -45.32
CA LEU A 356 -2.57 -11.47 -44.38
C LEU A 356 -1.73 -11.57 -43.10
N PHE A 357 -1.74 -12.72 -42.42
CA PHE A 357 -0.96 -12.91 -41.20
C PHE A 357 0.54 -12.77 -41.44
N ARG A 358 1.05 -13.24 -42.60
CA ARG A 358 2.46 -13.06 -42.98
C ARG A 358 2.81 -11.57 -43.14
N PHE A 359 1.97 -10.77 -43.79
CA PHE A 359 2.18 -9.33 -43.90
C PHE A 359 2.08 -8.62 -42.54
N VAL A 360 1.15 -9.02 -41.66
CA VAL A 360 1.08 -8.49 -40.28
C VAL A 360 2.38 -8.75 -39.53
N VAL A 361 2.92 -9.96 -39.59
CA VAL A 361 4.21 -10.29 -38.95
C VAL A 361 5.36 -9.54 -39.62
N LEU A 362 5.37 -9.38 -40.95
CA LEU A 362 6.42 -8.65 -41.66
C LEU A 362 6.47 -7.18 -41.24
N PHE A 363 5.31 -6.55 -41.09
CA PHE A 363 5.20 -5.17 -40.61
C PHE A 363 5.30 -5.04 -39.09
N SER A 364 5.55 -6.13 -38.34
CA SER A 364 5.60 -6.07 -36.88
C SER A 364 6.74 -5.22 -36.33
N TYR A 365 7.80 -5.00 -37.13
CA TYR A 365 8.92 -4.12 -36.82
C TYR A 365 8.55 -2.62 -36.75
N ILE A 366 7.36 -2.21 -37.20
CA ILE A 366 6.86 -0.83 -37.05
C ILE A 366 6.78 -0.45 -35.56
N ILE A 367 6.48 -1.41 -34.69
CA ILE A 367 6.39 -1.19 -33.24
C ILE A 367 7.71 -1.67 -32.62
N PRO A 368 8.64 -0.77 -32.27
CA PRO A 368 9.95 -1.16 -31.78
C PRO A 368 9.88 -1.74 -30.36
N ILE A 369 10.37 -2.97 -30.18
CA ILE A 369 10.42 -3.62 -28.86
C ILE A 369 11.34 -2.88 -27.89
N SER A 370 12.35 -2.19 -28.41
CA SER A 370 13.30 -1.37 -27.64
C SER A 370 12.63 -0.21 -26.90
N LEU A 371 11.50 0.29 -27.39
CA LEU A 371 10.74 1.38 -26.73
C LEU A 371 10.42 1.01 -25.28
N ARG A 372 10.01 -0.24 -25.02
CA ARG A 372 9.65 -0.68 -23.68
C ARG A 372 10.86 -0.70 -22.74
N VAL A 373 11.97 -1.29 -23.20
CA VAL A 373 13.20 -1.40 -22.39
C VAL A 373 13.77 -0.03 -22.09
N ASN A 374 13.82 0.86 -23.09
CA ASN A 374 14.36 2.20 -22.93
C ASN A 374 13.56 3.01 -21.89
N LEU A 375 12.24 2.89 -21.89
CA LEU A 375 11.40 3.53 -20.88
C LEU A 375 11.61 2.92 -19.49
N ASP A 376 11.64 1.59 -19.37
CA ASP A 376 11.82 0.92 -18.07
C ASP A 376 13.21 1.19 -17.47
N MET A 377 14.25 1.27 -18.31
CA MET A 377 15.61 1.66 -17.94
C MET A 377 15.69 3.15 -17.59
N GLY A 378 15.10 4.02 -18.40
CA GLY A 378 15.06 5.45 -18.16
C GLY A 378 14.43 5.78 -16.80
N LYS A 379 13.26 5.21 -16.50
CA LYS A 379 12.60 5.38 -15.18
C LYS A 379 13.48 4.92 -14.02
N SER A 380 14.20 3.80 -14.19
CA SER A 380 15.12 3.30 -13.16
C SER A 380 16.32 4.22 -12.96
N ALA A 381 16.88 4.75 -14.05
CA ALA A 381 18.00 5.69 -14.02
C ALA A 381 17.61 7.00 -13.35
N TYR A 382 16.46 7.59 -13.71
CA TYR A 382 15.94 8.79 -13.06
C TYR A 382 15.68 8.57 -11.57
N GLY A 383 15.09 7.42 -11.21
CA GLY A 383 14.91 7.05 -9.80
C GLY A 383 16.24 6.95 -9.04
N TRP A 384 17.32 6.49 -9.67
CA TRP A 384 18.65 6.45 -9.08
C TRP A 384 19.29 7.83 -8.96
N MET A 385 19.16 8.69 -9.98
CA MET A 385 19.63 10.07 -9.95
C MET A 385 18.99 10.86 -8.81
N ILE A 386 17.66 10.72 -8.62
CA ILE A 386 16.93 11.37 -7.52
C ILE A 386 17.46 10.94 -6.14
N MET A 387 17.88 9.68 -5.98
CA MET A 387 18.44 9.22 -4.70
C MET A 387 19.87 9.70 -4.43
N LYS A 388 20.59 10.14 -5.47
CA LYS A 388 21.98 10.61 -5.37
C LYS A 388 22.10 12.13 -5.39
N ASP A 389 20.98 12.85 -5.49
CA ASP A 389 20.97 14.30 -5.52
C ASP A 389 21.50 14.88 -4.19
N GLU A 390 22.53 15.72 -4.28
CA GLU A 390 23.16 16.37 -3.12
C GLU A 390 22.29 17.50 -2.55
N ASN A 391 21.44 18.11 -3.37
CA ASN A 391 20.57 19.21 -2.95
C ASN A 391 19.41 18.73 -2.06
N ILE A 392 19.04 17.45 -2.16
CA ILE A 392 17.92 16.86 -1.41
C ILE A 392 18.39 15.60 -0.67
N PRO A 393 19.23 15.78 0.38
CA PRO A 393 19.81 14.65 1.10
C PRO A 393 18.73 13.80 1.79
N GLY A 394 18.93 12.49 1.81
CA GLY A 394 18.01 11.54 2.46
C GLY A 394 16.79 11.15 1.63
N THR A 395 16.71 11.58 0.36
CA THR A 395 15.61 11.18 -0.54
C THR A 395 15.71 9.71 -0.92
N VAL A 396 14.64 8.95 -0.64
CA VAL A 396 14.56 7.53 -0.98
C VAL A 396 13.38 7.26 -1.90
N VAL A 397 13.68 6.88 -3.15
CA VAL A 397 12.66 6.49 -4.11
C VAL A 397 12.10 5.10 -3.74
N ARG A 398 10.83 5.07 -3.36
CA ARG A 398 10.13 3.84 -2.90
C ARG A 398 9.47 3.05 -4.03
N THR A 399 9.32 3.64 -5.20
CA THR A 399 8.66 3.04 -6.37
C THR A 399 9.35 3.57 -7.62
N SER A 400 9.96 2.68 -8.41
CA SER A 400 10.72 3.03 -9.62
C SER A 400 9.87 3.22 -10.88
N THR A 401 8.55 3.05 -10.79
CA THR A 401 7.66 3.00 -11.97
C THR A 401 7.03 4.32 -12.40
N ILE A 402 7.11 5.37 -11.57
CA ILE A 402 6.40 6.65 -11.78
C ILE A 402 7.25 7.93 -11.59
N PRO A 403 8.58 7.95 -11.85
CA PRO A 403 9.35 9.19 -11.71
C PRO A 403 8.86 10.32 -12.61
N GLU A 404 8.33 10.01 -13.80
CA GLU A 404 7.84 10.99 -14.77
C GLU A 404 6.56 11.72 -14.34
N GLU A 405 5.77 11.12 -13.44
CA GLU A 405 4.52 11.70 -12.96
C GLU A 405 4.77 12.90 -12.04
N LEU A 406 5.97 13.01 -11.46
CA LEU A 406 6.34 14.13 -10.59
C LEU A 406 6.26 15.48 -11.34
N GLY A 407 6.59 15.50 -12.63
CA GLY A 407 6.49 16.69 -13.48
C GLY A 407 5.08 16.99 -14.01
N ARG A 408 4.09 16.12 -13.72
CA ARG A 408 2.69 16.24 -14.17
C ARG A 408 1.72 16.56 -13.03
N LEU A 409 2.23 16.84 -11.83
CA LEU A 409 1.40 17.12 -10.66
C LEU A 409 0.71 18.49 -10.78
N ILE A 410 -0.62 18.51 -10.66
CA ILE A 410 -1.43 19.74 -10.65
C ILE A 410 -1.84 20.10 -9.23
N TYR A 411 -2.18 19.09 -8.42
CA TYR A 411 -2.64 19.26 -7.05
C TYR A 411 -1.64 18.63 -6.08
N LEU A 412 -1.18 19.43 -5.11
CA LEU A 412 -0.37 18.96 -4.00
C LEU A 412 -1.25 18.93 -2.74
N LEU A 413 -1.57 17.74 -2.27
CA LEU A 413 -2.25 17.53 -1.00
C LEU A 413 -1.21 17.39 0.09
N THR A 414 -1.18 18.36 1.00
CA THR A 414 -0.19 18.46 2.07
C THR A 414 -0.86 18.27 3.41
N ASP A 415 -0.25 17.46 4.27
CA ASP A 415 -0.67 17.32 5.66
C ASP A 415 -0.06 18.41 6.55
N LYS A 416 -0.87 19.02 7.42
CA LYS A 416 -0.50 20.18 8.24
C LYS A 416 0.55 19.84 9.29
N THR A 417 0.32 18.76 10.04
CA THR A 417 0.98 18.57 11.34
C THR A 417 2.34 17.89 11.23
N GLY A 418 2.51 16.98 10.25
CA GLY A 418 3.80 16.35 9.97
C GLY A 418 4.63 17.02 8.88
N THR A 419 4.00 17.75 7.94
CA THR A 419 4.69 18.26 6.73
C THR A 419 4.95 19.76 6.80
N PHE A 420 3.96 20.57 7.17
CA PHE A 420 4.15 22.02 7.27
C PHE A 420 4.80 22.43 8.59
N ILE A 421 4.22 22.02 9.73
CA ILE A 421 4.59 22.59 11.04
C ILE A 421 5.97 22.13 11.51
N LEU A 422 6.30 20.84 11.37
CA LEU A 422 7.60 20.30 11.82
C LEU A 422 8.79 20.82 10.99
N CYS A 423 8.53 21.21 9.73
CA CYS A 423 9.54 21.80 8.83
C CYS A 423 9.92 23.24 9.24
N TYR A 424 9.12 23.93 10.06
CA TYR A 424 9.52 25.24 10.61
C TYR A 424 10.62 25.14 11.69
N SER A 425 10.86 23.96 12.26
CA SER A 425 11.99 23.74 13.19
C SER A 425 13.23 23.15 12.52
N LEU A 426 13.16 22.73 11.24
CA LEU A 426 14.23 22.11 10.46
C LEU A 426 14.10 22.53 8.99
N PRO A 427 15.02 23.33 8.44
CA PRO A 427 14.84 23.99 7.14
C PRO A 427 15.09 22.99 6.01
N CYS A 428 14.13 22.16 5.60
CA CYS A 428 14.27 21.33 4.39
C CYS A 428 12.98 20.57 4.05
N PHE A 429 12.25 21.04 3.04
CA PHE A 429 11.71 20.22 1.91
C PHE A 429 10.79 21.06 1.03
N ILE A 430 9.88 21.84 1.64
CA ILE A 430 8.84 22.57 0.90
C ILE A 430 9.45 23.73 0.08
N PHE A 431 10.45 24.41 0.63
CA PHE A 431 11.12 25.51 -0.05
C PHE A 431 11.91 25.06 -1.29
N SER A 432 12.47 23.85 -1.27
CA SER A 432 13.25 23.31 -2.40
C SER A 432 12.37 22.84 -3.57
N LEU A 433 11.17 22.33 -3.30
CA LEU A 433 10.22 22.01 -4.36
C LEU A 433 9.71 23.28 -5.05
N PHE A 434 9.48 24.36 -4.29
CA PHE A 434 9.10 25.67 -4.83
C PHE A 434 10.21 26.28 -5.70
N LEU A 435 11.46 26.27 -5.23
CA LEU A 435 12.61 26.77 -6.01
C LEU A 435 12.92 25.93 -7.27
N CYS A 436 12.67 24.62 -7.25
CA CYS A 436 12.92 23.76 -8.41
C CYS A 436 11.84 23.93 -9.50
N VAL A 437 10.60 24.22 -9.11
CA VAL A 437 9.53 24.58 -10.06
C VAL A 437 9.74 25.99 -10.64
N GLU A 438 10.25 26.94 -9.84
CA GLU A 438 10.56 28.30 -10.33
C GLU A 438 11.71 28.36 -11.34
N THR A 439 12.63 27.39 -11.32
CA THR A 439 13.76 27.35 -12.27
C THR A 439 13.42 26.73 -13.63
N THR A 440 12.21 26.17 -13.81
CA THR A 440 11.79 25.51 -15.05
C THR A 440 10.58 26.16 -15.75
N LEU A 441 9.97 27.19 -15.17
CA LEU A 441 8.84 27.92 -15.74
C LEU A 441 9.14 29.43 -15.86
N PRO A 442 9.06 30.06 -17.05
CA PRO A 442 9.11 31.50 -17.16
C PRO A 442 7.72 32.07 -16.81
N ILE A 443 7.37 32.09 -15.53
CA ILE A 443 6.18 32.81 -15.03
C ILE A 443 6.67 33.94 -14.11
N GLN A 444 7.29 34.94 -14.71
CA GLN A 444 7.75 36.17 -14.02
C GLN A 444 6.94 37.40 -14.45
N LYS A 445 5.63 37.25 -14.63
CA LYS A 445 4.69 38.36 -14.80
C LYS A 445 3.36 37.99 -14.17
N LEU A 446 3.19 38.23 -12.86
CA LEU A 446 1.88 38.46 -12.23
C LEU A 446 1.93 38.84 -10.73
N TYR A 447 3.09 39.27 -10.20
CA TYR A 447 3.21 39.71 -8.79
C TYR A 447 3.54 41.20 -8.62
N ASN A 448 3.09 42.04 -9.57
CA ASN A 448 3.09 43.49 -9.41
C ASN A 448 1.73 44.02 -9.87
N ASN A 449 0.76 43.92 -8.98
CA ASN A 449 -0.47 44.71 -8.85
C ASN A 449 -1.44 43.87 -8.02
N TYR A 450 -1.38 44.02 -6.70
CA TYR A 450 -2.51 44.18 -5.76
C TYR A 450 -1.96 44.33 -4.35
#